data_AF-A0A090DX97-F1
#
_entry.id   AF-A0A090DX97-F1
#
_cell.length_a   1.000
_cell.length_b   1.000
_cell.length_c   1.000
_cell.angle_alpha   90.00
_cell.angle_beta   90.00
_cell.angle_gamma   90.00
#
_symmetry.space_group_name_H-M   'P 1'
#
loop_
_entity.id
_entity.type
_entity.pdbx_description
1 polymer ?
#
loop_
_entity_poly.entity_id
_entity_poly.type
_entity_poly.pdbx_seq_one_letter_code
_entity_poly.pdbx_strand_id
1 'polypeptide(L)'
;MFTLDISLTTTALETLKGELTRNLPAVKSSHRCEALGRSLGFNTYASARTAASSPQPSTTTVNGDAFTEYLANHGFNVSALPVFHAAAKASLKDVAQRTPQLTLWGFGIGRPQRGADGKRETSEAFDKRFVQARADLIADRAVRPFLLSLALLSRVVPTKTIRRGTGSYRSKHIAENYVCTYPGGEPLGPHYVPNGAFIAAAIHAGFRYKSHVDELGYDDLNARFNMSKPRLDDLDCEIRPDGGFAQDRRRRSEMIQEYGRRRYNWMMKGTA
;
A
#
# COMPACT_ATOMS: atom_id res chain seq x y z
N MET A 1 2.60 3.83 13.03
CA MET A 1 1.24 4.24 12.63
C MET A 1 1.31 4.84 11.23
N PHE A 2 0.26 4.70 10.41
CA PHE A 2 0.18 5.32 9.09
C PHE A 2 -0.69 6.58 9.13
N THR A 3 -0.47 7.45 8.15
CA THR A 3 -1.40 8.53 7.79
C THR A 3 -2.10 8.10 6.50
N LEU A 4 -3.41 8.31 6.42
CA LEU A 4 -4.19 8.01 5.22
C LEU A 4 -4.83 9.29 4.71
N ASP A 5 -4.19 9.87 3.71
CA ASP A 5 -4.63 11.09 3.07
C ASP A 5 -5.45 10.74 1.83
N ILE A 6 -6.61 11.37 1.65
CA ILE A 6 -7.45 11.14 0.48
C ILE A 6 -7.69 12.45 -0.25
N SER A 7 -7.71 12.39 -1.58
CA SER A 7 -8.21 13.48 -2.42
C SER A 7 -9.73 13.50 -2.32
N LEU A 8 -10.28 14.55 -1.73
CA LEU A 8 -11.71 14.69 -1.47
C LEU A 8 -12.43 15.09 -2.77
N THR A 9 -13.00 14.10 -3.43
CA THR A 9 -13.84 14.24 -4.63
C THR A 9 -15.21 13.64 -4.39
N THR A 10 -16.20 14.01 -5.19
CA THR A 10 -17.54 13.39 -5.13
C THR A 10 -17.49 11.86 -5.25
N THR A 11 -16.64 11.33 -6.15
CA THR A 11 -16.46 9.88 -6.33
C THR A 11 -15.84 9.20 -5.11
N ALA A 12 -14.86 9.84 -4.47
CA ALA A 12 -14.27 9.35 -3.24
C ALA A 12 -15.32 9.32 -2.11
N LEU A 13 -16.12 10.38 -1.98
CA LEU A 13 -17.16 10.50 -0.95
C LEU A 13 -18.27 9.45 -1.11
N GLU A 14 -18.72 9.21 -2.35
CA GLU A 14 -19.71 8.14 -2.61
C GLU A 14 -19.12 6.75 -2.38
N THR A 15 -17.84 6.52 -2.68
CA THR A 15 -17.16 5.26 -2.31
C THR A 15 -17.13 5.08 -0.79
N LEU A 16 -16.72 6.11 -0.05
CA LEU A 16 -16.67 6.08 1.41
C LEU A 16 -18.04 5.75 2.01
N LYS A 17 -19.08 6.47 1.57
CA LYS A 17 -20.46 6.26 2.02
C LYS A 17 -20.98 4.86 1.69
N GLY A 18 -20.70 4.35 0.49
CA GLY A 18 -21.08 3.00 0.08
C GLY A 18 -20.43 1.92 0.95
N GLU A 19 -19.12 2.04 1.20
CA GLU A 19 -18.38 1.11 2.05
C GLU A 19 -18.86 1.15 3.51
N LEU A 20 -19.10 2.34 4.06
CA LEU A 20 -19.65 2.47 5.42
C LEU A 20 -21.07 1.92 5.53
N THR A 21 -21.89 2.06 4.49
CA THR A 21 -23.24 1.47 4.47
C THR A 21 -23.18 -0.05 4.52
N ARG A 22 -22.21 -0.66 3.80
CA ARG A 22 -21.99 -2.10 3.79
C ARG A 22 -21.42 -2.63 5.11
N ASN A 23 -20.46 -1.91 5.69
CA ASN A 23 -19.74 -2.35 6.89
C ASN A 23 -20.45 -2.01 8.21
N LEU A 24 -21.35 -1.03 8.21
CA LEU A 24 -22.09 -0.59 9.39
C LEU A 24 -23.61 -0.54 9.14
N PRO A 25 -24.25 -1.65 8.77
CA PRO A 25 -25.67 -1.66 8.40
C PRO A 25 -26.59 -1.23 9.56
N ALA A 26 -26.19 -1.50 10.81
CA ALA A 26 -26.97 -1.15 12.01
C ALA A 26 -26.93 0.33 12.41
N VAL A 27 -25.92 1.09 11.94
CA VAL A 27 -25.81 2.53 12.23
C VAL A 27 -26.73 3.29 11.27
N LYS A 28 -27.59 4.20 11.75
CA LYS A 28 -28.49 4.95 10.85
C LYS A 28 -27.69 5.75 9.81
N SER A 29 -28.25 5.89 8.61
CA SER A 29 -27.60 6.57 7.48
C SER A 29 -27.13 7.99 7.82
N SER A 30 -27.96 8.77 8.52
CA SER A 30 -27.61 10.12 8.99
C SER A 30 -26.36 10.12 9.87
N HIS A 31 -26.28 9.22 10.87
CA HIS A 31 -25.12 9.12 11.76
C HIS A 31 -23.86 8.64 11.03
N ARG A 32 -23.97 7.70 10.08
CA ARG A 32 -22.82 7.29 9.25
C ARG A 32 -22.26 8.46 8.44
N CYS A 33 -23.13 9.25 7.80
CA CYS A 33 -22.74 10.40 7.01
C CYS A 33 -22.06 11.47 7.86
N GLU A 34 -22.64 11.83 9.02
CA GLU A 34 -22.05 12.84 9.89
C GLU A 34 -20.72 12.38 10.52
N ALA A 35 -20.63 11.12 10.95
CA ALA A 35 -19.37 10.54 11.41
C ALA A 35 -18.30 10.58 10.30
N LEU A 36 -18.68 10.27 9.05
CA LEU A 36 -17.81 10.39 7.89
C LEU A 36 -17.35 11.85 7.70
N GLY A 37 -18.25 12.84 7.75
CA GLY A 37 -17.89 14.26 7.68
C GLY A 37 -16.83 14.64 8.70
N ARG A 38 -17.02 14.26 9.96
CA ARG A 38 -16.06 14.53 11.06
C ARG A 38 -14.73 13.82 10.87
N SER A 39 -14.76 12.57 10.42
CA SER A 39 -13.55 11.80 10.11
C SER A 39 -12.68 12.44 9.02
N LEU A 40 -13.27 13.27 8.17
CA LEU A 40 -12.58 14.00 7.10
C LEU A 40 -12.24 15.46 7.50
N GLY A 41 -12.39 15.81 8.78
CA GLY A 41 -12.08 17.15 9.30
C GLY A 41 -13.19 18.20 9.12
N PHE A 42 -14.41 17.80 8.77
CA PHE A 42 -15.54 18.71 8.60
C PHE A 42 -16.52 18.62 9.77
N ASN A 43 -17.10 19.75 10.17
CA ASN A 43 -18.13 19.77 11.22
C ASN A 43 -19.41 19.01 10.83
N THR A 44 -19.72 18.96 9.53
CA THR A 44 -20.89 18.27 8.99
C THR A 44 -20.57 17.51 7.69
N TYR A 45 -21.38 16.50 7.38
CA TYR A 45 -21.31 15.82 6.09
C TYR A 45 -21.62 16.75 4.91
N ALA A 46 -22.54 17.70 5.09
CA ALA A 46 -22.89 18.68 4.06
C ALA A 46 -21.67 19.53 3.68
N SER A 47 -20.88 19.99 4.66
CA SER A 47 -19.63 20.71 4.40
C SER A 47 -18.62 19.88 3.61
N ALA A 48 -18.47 18.59 3.95
CA ALA A 48 -17.61 17.66 3.20
C ALA A 48 -18.08 17.48 1.76
N ARG A 49 -19.40 17.40 1.51
CA ARG A 49 -19.96 17.32 0.14
C ARG A 49 -19.66 18.57 -0.68
N THR A 50 -19.85 19.75 -0.09
CA THR A 50 -19.55 21.02 -0.75
C THR A 50 -18.07 21.09 -1.14
N ALA A 51 -17.17 20.73 -0.22
CA ALA A 51 -15.73 20.67 -0.49
C ALA A 51 -15.37 19.64 -1.57
N ALA A 52 -16.02 18.47 -1.57
CA ALA A 52 -15.83 17.41 -2.56
C ALA A 52 -16.27 17.79 -3.98
N SER A 53 -17.14 18.79 -4.10
CA SER A 53 -17.65 19.31 -5.37
C SER A 53 -16.80 20.45 -5.93
N SER A 54 -15.75 20.86 -5.22
CA SER A 54 -14.82 21.90 -5.64
C SER A 54 -14.06 21.48 -6.91
N PRO A 55 -13.83 22.39 -7.88
CA PRO A 55 -12.97 22.14 -9.03
C PRO A 55 -11.52 21.79 -8.67
N GLN A 56 -11.07 22.22 -7.49
CA GLN A 56 -9.78 21.88 -6.91
C GLN A 56 -10.03 21.00 -5.68
N PRO A 57 -9.90 19.67 -5.81
CA PRO A 57 -10.06 18.75 -4.70
C PRO A 57 -9.06 19.05 -3.60
N SER A 58 -9.55 19.18 -2.37
CA SER A 58 -8.69 19.27 -1.20
C SER A 58 -8.20 17.89 -0.79
N THR A 59 -7.00 17.81 -0.22
CA THR A 59 -6.53 16.58 0.44
C THR A 59 -6.94 16.63 1.91
N THR A 60 -7.51 15.55 2.42
CA THR A 60 -7.88 15.42 3.84
C THR A 60 -7.29 14.15 4.44
N THR A 61 -6.87 14.24 5.69
CA THR A 61 -6.39 13.11 6.48
C THR A 61 -7.55 12.46 7.22
N VAL A 62 -7.67 11.14 7.07
CA VAL A 62 -8.72 10.37 7.74
C VAL A 62 -8.43 10.25 9.23
N ASN A 63 -9.36 10.73 10.05
CA ASN A 63 -9.32 10.69 11.51
C ASN A 63 -10.33 9.66 12.05
N GLY A 64 -9.81 8.52 12.53
CA GLY A 64 -10.59 7.46 13.14
C GLY A 64 -11.19 7.83 14.50
N ASP A 65 -10.52 8.69 15.27
CA ASP A 65 -10.98 9.09 16.60
C ASP A 65 -12.23 9.98 16.47
N ALA A 66 -12.19 10.97 15.57
CA ALA A 66 -13.35 11.82 15.29
C ALA A 66 -14.57 11.02 14.78
N PHE A 67 -14.32 9.93 14.03
CA PHE A 67 -15.36 9.02 13.56
C PHE A 67 -16.01 8.25 14.73
N THR A 68 -15.19 7.63 15.58
CA THR A 68 -15.66 6.80 16.69
C THR A 68 -16.30 7.63 17.79
N GLU A 69 -15.75 8.79 18.12
CA GLU A 69 -16.30 9.74 19.10
C GLU A 69 -17.70 10.21 18.70
N TYR A 70 -17.90 10.57 17.42
CA TYR A 70 -19.24 10.94 16.92
C TYR A 70 -20.25 9.83 17.21
N LEU A 71 -19.90 8.60 16.83
CA LEU A 71 -20.81 7.47 16.88
C LEU A 71 -21.10 7.04 18.32
N ALA A 72 -20.09 7.04 19.18
CA ALA A 72 -20.23 6.76 20.60
C ALA A 72 -21.20 7.75 21.28
N ASN A 73 -21.08 9.05 20.98
CA ASN A 73 -21.97 10.09 21.49
C ASN A 73 -23.44 9.92 21.05
N HIS A 74 -23.70 9.08 20.06
CA HIS A 74 -25.05 8.76 19.57
C HIS A 74 -25.44 7.30 19.84
N GLY A 75 -24.76 6.63 20.78
CA GLY A 75 -25.10 5.28 21.24
C GLY A 75 -24.58 4.15 20.34
N PHE A 76 -23.69 4.43 19.39
CA PHE A 76 -23.06 3.43 18.53
C PHE A 76 -21.60 3.21 18.92
N ASN A 77 -21.31 2.12 19.62
CA ASN A 77 -19.93 1.74 19.94
C ASN A 77 -19.34 0.92 18.77
N VAL A 78 -18.54 1.55 17.93
CA VAL A 78 -17.88 0.92 16.78
C VAL A 78 -16.40 1.26 16.76
N SER A 79 -15.56 0.38 16.21
CA SER A 79 -14.15 0.71 16.02
C SER A 79 -13.93 1.61 14.78
N ALA A 80 -12.72 2.13 14.64
CA ALA A 80 -12.32 2.96 13.50
C ALA A 80 -12.02 2.14 12.22
N LEU A 81 -11.97 0.82 12.30
CA LEU A 81 -11.66 -0.04 11.14
C LEU A 81 -12.55 0.23 9.92
N PRO A 82 -13.89 0.42 10.04
CA PRO A 82 -14.74 0.65 8.89
C PRO A 82 -14.40 1.92 8.11
N VAL A 83 -13.99 3.01 8.79
CA VAL A 83 -13.62 4.25 8.11
C VAL A 83 -12.26 4.14 7.42
N PHE A 84 -11.28 3.46 8.04
CA PHE A 84 -10.00 3.18 7.38
C PHE A 84 -10.17 2.22 6.19
N HIS A 85 -11.05 1.22 6.32
CA HIS A 85 -11.40 0.33 5.21
C HIS A 85 -12.02 1.11 4.05
N ALA A 86 -13.03 1.94 4.34
CA ALA A 86 -13.70 2.75 3.34
C ALA A 86 -12.71 3.70 2.61
N ALA A 87 -11.83 4.35 3.37
CA ALA A 87 -10.83 5.25 2.80
C ALA A 87 -9.76 4.52 1.98
N ALA A 88 -9.27 3.36 2.44
CA ALA A 88 -8.37 2.52 1.65
C ALA A 88 -9.01 2.09 0.33
N LYS A 89 -10.31 1.75 0.32
CA LYS A 89 -11.05 1.43 -0.91
C LYS A 89 -11.12 2.61 -1.86
N ALA A 90 -11.38 3.82 -1.35
CA ALA A 90 -11.36 5.03 -2.17
C ALA A 90 -9.96 5.28 -2.77
N SER A 91 -8.90 5.16 -1.97
CA SER A 91 -7.51 5.30 -2.43
C SER A 91 -7.11 4.26 -3.46
N LEU A 92 -7.49 2.98 -3.26
CA LEU A 92 -7.22 1.91 -4.22
C LEU A 92 -7.92 2.15 -5.56
N LYS A 93 -9.18 2.62 -5.54
CA LYS A 93 -9.90 2.98 -6.78
C LYS A 93 -9.24 4.15 -7.51
N ASP A 94 -8.84 5.20 -6.79
CA ASP A 94 -8.13 6.35 -7.36
C ASP A 94 -6.81 5.90 -8.02
N VAL A 95 -6.00 5.11 -7.32
CA VAL A 95 -4.75 4.58 -7.87
C VAL A 95 -5.01 3.69 -9.09
N ALA A 96 -6.01 2.80 -9.02
CA ALA A 96 -6.35 1.92 -10.14
C ALA A 96 -6.81 2.69 -11.39
N GLN A 97 -7.48 3.84 -11.20
CA GLN A 97 -7.89 4.73 -12.27
C GLN A 97 -6.70 5.48 -12.89
N ARG A 98 -5.81 6.03 -12.07
CA ARG A 98 -4.61 6.77 -12.53
C ARG A 98 -3.53 5.87 -13.11
N THR A 99 -3.53 4.60 -12.71
CA THR A 99 -2.59 3.60 -13.18
C THR A 99 -3.37 2.43 -13.75
N PRO A 100 -3.83 2.52 -15.02
CA PRO A 100 -4.18 1.35 -15.83
C PRO A 100 -3.01 0.35 -15.81
N GLN A 101 -3.02 -0.85 -16.36
CA GLN A 101 -1.91 -1.82 -16.17
C GLN A 101 -1.67 -2.30 -14.71
N LEU A 102 -1.83 -1.50 -13.65
CA LEU A 102 -1.64 -1.99 -12.28
C LEU A 102 -2.77 -2.96 -11.90
N THR A 103 -2.36 -4.13 -11.42
CA THR A 103 -3.21 -5.23 -10.94
C THR A 103 -2.86 -5.56 -9.48
N LEU A 104 -3.57 -6.48 -8.84
CA LEU A 104 -3.24 -6.94 -7.49
C LEU A 104 -1.82 -7.53 -7.39
N TRP A 105 -1.29 -8.05 -8.49
CA TRP A 105 -0.01 -8.75 -8.54
C TRP A 105 1.17 -7.85 -8.95
N GLY A 106 0.91 -6.68 -9.51
CA GLY A 106 1.94 -5.78 -10.03
C GLY A 106 1.52 -5.08 -11.31
N PHE A 107 2.48 -4.57 -12.07
CA PHE A 107 2.22 -4.06 -13.43
C PHE A 107 1.96 -5.22 -14.39
N GLY A 108 0.82 -5.16 -15.09
CA GLY A 108 0.36 -6.24 -15.96
C GLY A 108 0.09 -7.55 -15.20
N ILE A 109 0.23 -8.65 -15.92
CA ILE A 109 0.05 -10.02 -15.42
C ILE A 109 1.18 -10.96 -15.87
N GLY A 110 2.32 -10.38 -16.27
CA GLY A 110 3.47 -11.09 -16.81
C GLY A 110 3.21 -11.72 -18.18
N ARG A 111 4.03 -12.72 -18.53
CA ARG A 111 3.90 -13.48 -19.78
C ARG A 111 2.67 -14.40 -19.76
N PRO A 112 2.16 -14.81 -20.94
CA PRO A 112 1.14 -15.85 -21.04
C PRO A 112 1.61 -17.14 -20.39
N GLN A 113 0.71 -17.78 -19.65
CA GLN A 113 1.01 -19.01 -18.92
C GLN A 113 0.78 -20.24 -19.80
N ARG A 114 1.27 -21.40 -19.37
CA ARG A 114 0.87 -22.69 -19.96
C ARG A 114 -0.20 -23.31 -19.07
N GLY A 115 -1.27 -23.81 -19.70
CA GLY A 115 -2.33 -24.55 -19.02
C GLY A 115 -1.87 -25.94 -18.57
N ALA A 116 -2.72 -26.62 -17.80
CA ALA A 116 -2.47 -28.00 -17.36
C ALA A 116 -2.37 -29.00 -18.52
N ASP A 117 -2.97 -28.67 -19.67
CA ASP A 117 -2.88 -29.40 -20.94
C ASP A 117 -1.58 -29.10 -21.73
N GLY A 118 -0.68 -28.29 -21.17
CA GLY A 118 0.58 -27.87 -21.79
C GLY A 118 0.44 -26.81 -22.87
N LYS A 119 -0.79 -26.42 -23.25
CA LYS A 119 -1.06 -25.41 -24.27
C LYS A 119 -0.78 -24.01 -23.73
N ARG A 120 -0.35 -23.12 -24.61
CA ARG A 120 -0.17 -21.70 -24.27
C ARG A 120 -1.54 -21.06 -24.07
N GLU A 121 -1.64 -20.23 -23.04
CA GLU A 121 -2.81 -19.39 -22.78
C GLU A 121 -3.19 -18.60 -24.04
N THR A 122 -4.48 -18.60 -24.37
CA THR A 122 -5.03 -17.83 -25.49
C THR A 122 -5.09 -16.35 -25.12
N SER A 123 -5.13 -15.47 -26.12
CA SER A 123 -5.27 -14.02 -25.87
C SER A 123 -6.53 -13.69 -25.06
N GLU A 124 -7.65 -14.36 -25.34
CA GLU A 124 -8.90 -14.17 -24.58
C GLU A 124 -8.76 -14.57 -23.11
N ALA A 125 -8.08 -15.69 -22.82
CA ALA A 125 -7.82 -16.13 -21.45
C ALA A 125 -6.88 -15.17 -20.71
N PHE A 126 -5.85 -14.67 -21.41
CA PHE A 126 -4.93 -13.67 -20.90
C PHE A 126 -5.66 -12.37 -20.53
N ASP A 127 -6.52 -11.86 -21.42
CA ASP A 127 -7.31 -10.65 -21.20
C ASP A 127 -8.29 -10.82 -20.02
N LYS A 128 -8.97 -11.97 -19.93
CA LYS A 128 -9.82 -12.31 -18.78
C LYS A 128 -9.03 -12.31 -17.47
N ARG A 129 -7.84 -12.93 -17.46
CA ARG A 129 -6.95 -12.94 -16.28
C ARG A 129 -6.50 -11.53 -15.91
N PHE A 130 -6.23 -10.67 -16.88
CA PHE A 130 -5.87 -9.27 -16.63
C PHE A 130 -7.02 -8.51 -16.00
N VAL A 131 -8.22 -8.57 -16.59
CA VAL A 131 -9.43 -7.91 -16.06
C VAL A 131 -9.72 -8.37 -14.63
N GLN A 132 -9.65 -9.67 -14.36
CA GLN A 132 -9.84 -10.21 -13.01
C GLN A 132 -8.78 -9.68 -12.05
N ALA A 133 -7.50 -9.71 -12.43
CA ALA A 133 -6.40 -9.22 -11.59
C ALA A 133 -6.52 -7.71 -11.29
N ARG A 134 -7.13 -6.93 -12.20
CA ARG A 134 -7.48 -5.53 -11.96
C ARG A 134 -8.64 -5.37 -10.98
N ALA A 135 -9.72 -6.13 -11.16
CA ALA A 135 -10.84 -6.12 -10.23
C ALA A 135 -10.40 -6.49 -8.80
N ASP A 136 -9.47 -7.44 -8.71
CA ASP A 136 -8.88 -7.90 -7.46
C ASP A 136 -8.07 -6.82 -6.72
N LEU A 137 -7.52 -5.82 -7.42
CA LEU A 137 -6.78 -4.71 -6.80
C LEU A 137 -7.69 -3.83 -5.95
N ILE A 138 -8.96 -3.70 -6.34
CA ILE A 138 -9.96 -2.89 -5.62
C ILE A 138 -10.90 -3.74 -4.77
N ALA A 139 -10.67 -5.05 -4.67
CA ALA A 139 -11.41 -5.95 -3.80
C ALA A 139 -11.01 -5.79 -2.32
N ASP A 140 -11.85 -6.25 -1.39
CA ASP A 140 -11.61 -6.06 0.05
C ASP A 140 -10.31 -6.71 0.54
N ARG A 141 -9.93 -7.82 -0.07
CA ARG A 141 -8.66 -8.51 0.24
C ARG A 141 -7.41 -7.65 -0.01
N ALA A 142 -7.51 -6.58 -0.81
CA ALA A 142 -6.40 -5.65 -1.06
C ALA A 142 -6.28 -4.57 0.03
N VAL A 143 -7.32 -4.33 0.82
CA VAL A 143 -7.39 -3.22 1.78
C VAL A 143 -6.36 -3.35 2.90
N ARG A 144 -6.34 -4.49 3.59
CA ARG A 144 -5.40 -4.72 4.70
C ARG A 144 -3.93 -4.70 4.22
N PRO A 145 -3.55 -5.40 3.12
CA PRO A 145 -2.21 -5.28 2.54
C PRO A 145 -1.81 -3.86 2.15
N PHE A 146 -2.74 -3.08 1.60
CA PHE A 146 -2.51 -1.68 1.24
C PHE A 146 -2.19 -0.83 2.48
N LEU A 147 -3.02 -0.92 3.52
CA LEU A 147 -2.82 -0.17 4.77
C LEU A 147 -1.53 -0.59 5.50
N LEU A 148 -1.24 -1.89 5.54
CA LEU A 148 0.02 -2.42 6.10
C LEU A 148 1.23 -1.86 5.34
N SER A 149 1.15 -1.81 4.02
CA SER A 149 2.19 -1.22 3.18
C SER A 149 2.36 0.27 3.46
N LEU A 150 1.28 1.04 3.60
CA LEU A 150 1.34 2.44 4.00
C LEU A 150 2.01 2.65 5.36
N ALA A 151 1.76 1.76 6.33
CA ALA A 151 2.39 1.82 7.64
C ALA A 151 3.91 1.61 7.59
N LEU A 152 4.41 0.75 6.68
CA LEU A 152 5.84 0.66 6.44
C LEU A 152 6.36 1.92 5.73
N LEU A 153 5.65 2.34 4.67
CA LEU A 153 6.06 3.43 3.80
C LEU A 153 6.14 4.78 4.52
N SER A 154 5.36 5.00 5.58
CA SER A 154 5.48 6.20 6.43
C SER A 154 6.85 6.30 7.13
N ARG A 155 7.61 5.21 7.21
CA ARG A 155 8.98 5.17 7.75
C ARG A 155 10.06 5.29 6.68
N VAL A 156 9.69 5.36 5.41
CA VAL A 156 10.60 5.40 4.26
C VAL A 156 10.67 6.82 3.72
N VAL A 157 11.89 7.31 3.50
CA VAL A 157 12.12 8.68 3.00
C VAL A 157 12.21 8.66 1.47
N PRO A 158 11.50 9.56 0.75
CA PRO A 158 11.66 9.70 -0.69
C PRO A 158 13.00 10.32 -1.09
N THR A 159 13.51 9.92 -2.25
CA THR A 159 14.74 10.45 -2.86
C THR A 159 14.46 11.21 -4.16
N LYS A 160 15.45 11.99 -4.63
CA LYS A 160 15.35 12.74 -5.89
C LYS A 160 15.35 11.85 -7.14
N THR A 161 15.90 10.65 -7.07
CA THR A 161 16.00 9.73 -8.21
C THR A 161 15.54 8.32 -7.82
N ILE A 162 15.03 7.58 -8.81
CA ILE A 162 14.72 6.15 -8.68
C ILE A 162 16.04 5.39 -8.78
N ARG A 163 16.36 4.57 -7.78
CA ARG A 163 17.64 3.87 -7.67
C ARG A 163 17.47 2.35 -7.84
N ARG A 164 18.57 1.64 -8.09
CA ARG A 164 18.58 0.18 -8.00
C ARG A 164 18.46 -0.26 -6.53
N GLY A 165 17.84 -1.41 -6.28
CA GLY A 165 17.68 -1.98 -4.93
C GLY A 165 16.51 -1.44 -4.11
N THR A 166 15.62 -0.66 -4.72
CA THR A 166 14.37 -0.13 -4.14
C THR A 166 13.13 -0.70 -4.83
N GLY A 167 13.23 -1.97 -5.24
CA GLY A 167 12.18 -2.69 -5.95
C GLY A 167 11.03 -3.11 -5.04
N SER A 168 9.82 -3.12 -5.58
CA SER A 168 8.58 -3.49 -4.88
C SER A 168 8.64 -4.88 -4.26
N TYR A 169 9.25 -5.86 -4.94
CA TYR A 169 9.30 -7.25 -4.47
C TYR A 169 9.99 -7.40 -3.12
N ARG A 170 11.17 -6.80 -2.93
CA ARG A 170 11.85 -6.84 -1.64
C ARG A 170 11.07 -6.04 -0.60
N SER A 171 10.63 -4.84 -0.96
CA SER A 171 9.95 -3.94 -0.02
C SER A 171 8.63 -4.51 0.49
N LYS A 172 7.88 -5.26 -0.34
CA LYS A 172 6.64 -5.93 0.11
C LYS A 172 6.95 -7.00 1.17
N HIS A 173 8.05 -7.74 1.06
CA HIS A 173 8.43 -8.74 2.06
C HIS A 173 8.83 -8.10 3.40
N ILE A 174 9.39 -6.89 3.38
CA ILE A 174 9.59 -6.10 4.60
C ILE A 174 8.21 -5.75 5.20
N ALA A 175 7.26 -5.29 4.37
CA ALA A 175 5.92 -4.93 4.84
C ALA A 175 5.16 -6.14 5.41
N GLU A 176 5.30 -7.32 4.80
CA GLU A 176 4.66 -8.57 5.24
C GLU A 176 4.95 -8.93 6.70
N ASN A 177 6.19 -8.65 7.13
CA ASN A 177 6.69 -8.97 8.46
C ASN A 177 6.53 -7.80 9.45
N TYR A 178 6.00 -6.67 9.00
CA TYR A 178 5.93 -5.47 9.83
C TYR A 178 4.79 -5.55 10.86
N VAL A 179 5.17 -5.70 12.13
CA VAL A 179 4.25 -5.63 13.27
C VAL A 179 3.83 -4.17 13.47
N CYS A 180 2.56 -3.88 13.21
CA CYS A 180 2.01 -2.54 13.42
C CYS A 180 0.51 -2.58 13.67
N THR A 181 -0.05 -1.45 14.07
CA THR A 181 -1.46 -1.27 14.40
C THR A 181 -2.13 -0.23 13.49
N TYR A 182 -3.45 -0.30 13.42
CA TYR A 182 -4.28 0.83 12.99
C TYR A 182 -4.10 2.03 13.92
N PRO A 183 -4.36 3.27 13.46
CA PRO A 183 -4.68 4.36 14.37
C PRO A 183 -5.88 3.95 15.24
N GLY A 184 -5.70 3.91 16.55
CA GLY A 184 -6.66 3.30 17.49
C GLY A 184 -6.19 1.99 18.14
N GLY A 185 -5.05 1.43 17.70
CA GLY A 185 -4.33 0.36 18.44
C GLY A 185 -4.67 -1.08 18.02
N GLU A 186 -5.68 -1.31 17.18
CA GLU A 186 -5.97 -2.65 16.68
C GLU A 186 -4.83 -3.21 15.80
N PRO A 187 -4.49 -4.51 15.88
CA PRO A 187 -3.42 -5.11 15.07
C PRO A 187 -3.69 -5.03 13.56
N LEU A 188 -2.69 -4.60 12.79
CA LEU A 188 -2.74 -4.51 11.33
C LEU A 188 -1.82 -5.54 10.67
N GLY A 189 -0.57 -5.66 11.12
CA GLY A 189 0.43 -6.61 10.63
C GLY A 189 1.02 -7.45 11.75
N PRO A 190 1.75 -8.54 11.43
CA PRO A 190 2.16 -9.00 10.10
C PRO A 190 1.01 -9.61 9.28
N HIS A 191 1.10 -9.55 7.95
CA HIS A 191 0.12 -10.12 7.03
C HIS A 191 0.71 -10.26 5.61
N TYR A 192 0.23 -11.22 4.81
CA TYR A 192 0.67 -11.34 3.42
C TYR A 192 0.37 -10.07 2.60
N VAL A 193 1.30 -9.64 1.75
CA VAL A 193 1.17 -8.45 0.91
C VAL A 193 1.35 -8.81 -0.57
N PRO A 194 0.26 -8.77 -1.36
CA PRO A 194 0.36 -8.82 -2.81
C PRO A 194 1.19 -7.63 -3.32
N ASN A 195 2.07 -7.89 -4.29
CA ASN A 195 3.02 -6.89 -4.78
C ASN A 195 2.32 -5.65 -5.38
N GLY A 196 1.17 -5.83 -6.03
CA GLY A 196 0.37 -4.73 -6.56
C GLY A 196 -0.26 -3.86 -5.47
N ALA A 197 -0.68 -4.44 -4.34
CA ALA A 197 -1.19 -3.66 -3.20
C ALA A 197 -0.09 -2.81 -2.57
N PHE A 198 1.14 -3.33 -2.47
CA PHE A 198 2.31 -2.56 -2.03
C PHE A 198 2.61 -1.41 -3.01
N ILE A 199 2.61 -1.68 -4.32
CA ILE A 199 2.83 -0.66 -5.35
C ILE A 199 1.77 0.42 -5.26
N ALA A 200 0.50 0.04 -5.10
CA ALA A 200 -0.60 0.99 -4.95
C ALA A 200 -0.43 1.90 -3.74
N ALA A 201 -0.02 1.34 -2.59
CA ALA A 201 0.31 2.11 -1.39
C ALA A 201 1.48 3.08 -1.62
N ALA A 202 2.54 2.65 -2.33
CA ALA A 202 3.67 3.52 -2.64
C ALA A 202 3.29 4.67 -3.59
N ILE A 203 2.47 4.40 -4.62
CA ILE A 203 1.94 5.44 -5.51
C ILE A 203 1.05 6.41 -4.73
N HIS A 204 0.19 5.89 -3.86
CA HIS A 204 -0.67 6.69 -3.00
C HIS A 204 0.13 7.60 -2.07
N ALA A 205 1.20 7.09 -1.45
CA ALA A 205 2.11 7.86 -0.61
C ALA A 205 3.03 8.83 -1.39
N GLY A 206 2.83 9.00 -2.70
CA GLY A 206 3.55 9.98 -3.52
C GLY A 206 4.93 9.54 -4.00
N PHE A 207 5.31 8.26 -3.86
CA PHE A 207 6.55 7.78 -4.43
C PHE A 207 6.46 7.72 -5.96
N ARG A 208 7.47 8.28 -6.63
CA ARG A 208 7.68 8.12 -8.07
C ARG A 208 8.21 6.72 -8.35
N TYR A 209 7.73 6.14 -9.44
CA TYR A 209 8.06 4.78 -9.82
C TYR A 209 8.50 4.66 -11.28
N LYS A 210 9.16 3.54 -11.58
CA LYS A 210 9.46 3.07 -12.93
C LYS A 210 9.11 1.59 -13.00
N SER A 211 8.21 1.24 -13.92
CA SER A 211 7.96 -0.13 -14.36
C SER A 211 8.88 -0.48 -15.53
N HIS A 212 8.94 -1.77 -15.86
CA HIS A 212 9.73 -2.29 -16.95
C HIS A 212 8.88 -3.19 -17.82
N VAL A 213 9.20 -3.23 -19.11
CA VAL A 213 8.62 -4.16 -20.08
C VAL A 213 9.77 -5.02 -20.56
N ASP A 214 9.53 -6.31 -20.75
CA ASP A 214 10.51 -7.23 -21.28
C ASP A 214 10.67 -7.11 -22.81
N GLU A 215 11.63 -7.85 -23.36
CA GLU A 215 11.95 -7.84 -24.80
C GLU A 215 10.78 -8.29 -25.69
N LEU A 216 9.77 -8.94 -25.12
CA LEU A 216 8.59 -9.45 -25.82
C LEU A 216 7.38 -8.53 -25.65
N GLY A 217 7.54 -7.38 -24.99
CA GLY A 217 6.46 -6.42 -24.78
C GLY A 217 5.57 -6.70 -23.57
N TYR A 218 5.93 -7.63 -22.67
CA TYR A 218 5.16 -7.93 -21.46
C TYR A 218 5.69 -7.14 -20.25
N ASP A 219 4.78 -6.62 -19.44
CA ASP A 219 5.13 -5.92 -18.19
C ASP A 219 5.86 -6.85 -17.20
N ASP A 220 6.93 -6.34 -16.60
CA ASP A 220 7.46 -6.86 -15.34
C ASP A 220 6.51 -6.45 -14.22
N LEU A 221 6.08 -7.42 -13.42
CA LEU A 221 5.19 -7.21 -12.28
C LEU A 221 5.77 -6.19 -11.29
N ASN A 222 7.10 -6.06 -11.24
CA ASN A 222 7.78 -5.26 -10.25
C ASN A 222 7.99 -3.80 -10.69
N ALA A 223 7.99 -2.91 -9.71
CA ALA A 223 8.32 -1.50 -9.90
C ALA A 223 9.51 -1.10 -9.02
N ARG A 224 10.27 -0.10 -9.47
CA ARG A 224 11.30 0.55 -8.65
C ARG A 224 10.83 1.92 -8.23
N PHE A 225 11.10 2.30 -6.99
CA PHE A 225 10.67 3.59 -6.44
C PHE A 225 11.84 4.51 -6.10
N ASN A 226 11.56 5.80 -5.99
CA ASN A 226 12.47 6.79 -5.43
C ASN A 226 12.50 6.73 -3.89
N MET A 227 12.87 5.57 -3.34
CA MET A 227 12.99 5.35 -1.89
C MET A 227 14.45 5.43 -1.44
N SER A 228 14.68 5.84 -0.20
CA SER A 228 16.00 5.76 0.43
C SER A 228 16.39 4.30 0.66
N LYS A 229 17.33 3.80 -0.15
CA LYS A 229 17.88 2.44 -0.01
C LYS A 229 18.48 2.18 1.38
N PRO A 230 19.33 3.07 1.96
CA PRO A 230 19.84 2.85 3.31
C PRO A 230 18.72 2.69 4.34
N ARG A 231 17.67 3.51 4.24
CA ARG A 231 16.53 3.42 5.15
C ARG A 231 15.76 2.11 5.00
N LEU A 232 15.54 1.64 3.77
CA LEU A 232 14.95 0.33 3.52
C LEU A 232 15.83 -0.81 4.06
N ASP A 233 17.15 -0.70 3.88
CA ASP A 233 18.12 -1.69 4.37
C ASP A 233 18.12 -1.75 5.92
N ASP A 234 18.00 -0.61 6.60
CA ASP A 234 17.83 -0.54 8.06
C ASP A 234 16.50 -1.13 8.53
N LEU A 235 15.39 -0.77 7.86
CA LEU A 235 14.07 -1.31 8.17
C LEU A 235 13.99 -2.82 7.95
N ASP A 236 14.64 -3.34 6.90
CA ASP A 236 14.74 -4.78 6.65
C ASP A 236 15.40 -5.50 7.83
N CYS A 237 16.54 -4.99 8.30
CA CYS A 237 17.24 -5.56 9.45
C CYS A 237 16.44 -5.44 10.76
N GLU A 238 15.71 -4.34 10.95
CA GLU A 238 14.86 -4.13 12.13
C GLU A 238 13.67 -5.09 12.15
N ILE A 239 12.98 -5.24 11.03
CA ILE A 239 11.71 -5.97 10.93
C ILE A 239 11.95 -7.47 10.70
N ARG A 240 13.02 -7.83 10.01
CA ARG A 240 13.41 -9.21 9.71
C ARG A 240 14.84 -9.47 10.21
N PRO A 241 15.08 -9.46 11.53
CA PRO A 241 16.41 -9.58 12.10
C PRO A 241 17.11 -10.90 11.74
N ASP A 242 16.35 -11.95 11.42
CA ASP A 242 16.88 -13.25 11.00
C ASP A 242 16.85 -13.44 9.49
N GLY A 243 16.43 -12.45 8.72
CA GLY A 243 16.47 -12.49 7.26
C GLY A 243 17.89 -12.49 6.71
N GLY A 244 18.09 -13.08 5.52
CA GLY A 244 19.42 -13.21 4.90
C GLY A 244 20.18 -11.88 4.79
N PHE A 245 19.50 -10.78 4.47
CA PHE A 245 20.14 -9.45 4.41
C PHE A 245 20.69 -8.98 5.77
N ALA A 246 19.95 -9.24 6.86
CA ALA A 246 20.38 -8.88 8.21
C ALA A 246 21.58 -9.72 8.66
N GLN A 247 21.56 -11.02 8.34
CA GLN A 247 22.67 -11.93 8.59
C GLN A 247 23.93 -11.52 7.82
N ASP A 248 23.79 -11.20 6.52
CA ASP A 248 24.90 -10.73 5.68
C ASP A 248 25.50 -9.42 6.22
N ARG A 249 24.64 -8.49 6.68
CA ARG A 249 25.08 -7.23 7.28
C ARG A 249 25.83 -7.46 8.60
N ARG A 250 25.37 -8.38 9.45
CA ARG A 250 26.07 -8.77 10.68
C ARG A 250 27.43 -9.38 10.37
N ARG A 251 27.48 -10.41 9.51
CA ARG A 251 28.73 -11.05 9.08
C ARG A 251 29.73 -10.05 8.51
N ARG A 252 29.28 -9.13 7.65
CA ARG A 252 30.13 -8.06 7.12
C ARG A 252 30.67 -7.15 8.23
N SER A 253 29.85 -6.81 9.21
CA SER A 253 30.26 -5.92 10.32
C SER A 253 31.28 -6.61 11.23
N GLU A 254 31.06 -7.89 11.54
CA GLU A 254 31.99 -8.76 12.28
C GLU A 254 33.35 -8.85 11.57
N MET A 255 33.36 -9.14 10.26
CA MET A 255 34.61 -9.18 9.50
C MET A 255 35.32 -7.82 9.43
N ILE A 256 34.58 -6.72 9.35
CA ILE A 256 35.19 -5.37 9.38
C ILE A 256 35.80 -5.08 10.75
N GLN A 257 35.16 -5.53 11.83
CA GLN A 257 35.67 -5.37 13.20
C GLN A 257 36.93 -6.23 13.43
N GLU A 258 36.93 -7.48 12.95
CA GLU A 258 38.04 -8.43 13.12
C GLU A 258 39.27 -8.05 12.28
N TYR A 259 39.07 -7.75 11.00
CA TYR A 259 40.19 -7.58 10.05
C TYR A 259 40.52 -6.12 9.74
N GLY A 260 39.66 -5.19 10.13
CA GLY A 260 39.72 -3.80 9.69
C GLY A 260 39.20 -3.61 8.27
N ARG A 261 38.56 -2.47 8.02
CA ARG A 261 37.83 -2.17 6.77
C ARG A 261 38.69 -2.28 5.49
N ARG A 262 39.96 -1.88 5.55
CA ARG A 262 40.89 -1.96 4.41
C ARG A 262 41.18 -3.41 4.02
N ARG A 263 41.45 -4.27 5.01
CA ARG A 263 41.76 -5.68 4.80
C ARG A 263 40.54 -6.46 4.32
N TYR A 264 39.36 -6.21 4.91
CA TYR A 264 38.09 -6.76 4.41
C TYR A 264 37.86 -6.46 2.93
N ASN A 265 38.01 -5.19 2.52
CA ASN A 265 37.82 -4.80 1.12
C ASN A 265 38.84 -5.47 0.18
N TRP A 266 40.06 -5.72 0.65
CA TRP A 266 41.08 -6.44 -0.12
C TRP A 266 40.72 -7.93 -0.27
N MET A 267 40.29 -8.59 0.81
CA MET A 267 39.84 -9.99 0.76
C MET A 267 38.67 -10.21 -0.20
N MET A 268 37.68 -9.31 -0.21
CA MET A 268 36.51 -9.42 -1.10
C MET A 268 36.82 -9.13 -2.58
N LYS A 269 37.97 -8.50 -2.91
CA LYS A 269 38.40 -8.27 -4.30
C LYS A 269 39.08 -9.49 -4.92
N GLY A 270 39.57 -10.44 -4.11
CA GLY A 270 40.22 -11.67 -4.58
C GLY A 270 39.24 -12.82 -4.90
N THR A 271 37.95 -12.61 -4.68
CA THR A 271 36.88 -13.62 -4.84
C THR A 271 35.90 -13.31 -5.99
N ALA A 272 36.27 -12.43 -6.92
CA ALA A 272 35.46 -12.03 -8.07
C ALA A 272 35.99 -12.67 -9.37
#